data_AF-A0A2V5HL03-F1
#
_entry.id   AF-A0A2V5HL03-F1
#
_cell.length_a   1.000
_cell.length_b   1.000
_cell.length_c   1.000
_cell.angle_alpha   90.00
_cell.angle_beta   90.00
_cell.angle_gamma   90.00
#
_symmetry.space_group_name_H-M   'P 1'
#
loop_
_entity.id
_entity.type
_entity.pdbx_description
1 polymer ?
#
loop_
_entity_poly.entity_id
_entity_poly.type
_entity_poly.pdbx_seq_one_letter_code
_entity_poly.pdbx_strand_id
1 'polypeptide(L)'
;MSASSGTGTVQPPMSGKERALAIRKSQEEALSRLPLNTLFIVLWIRSDPPRPNDFHWGYYFHNTVQGGWKYHMKNMSGGWIPDHGATSGVFKSNFLCTLVEIASVPVAKQEQLHQIMRSRDGDVNSIPGISCRVWLMVILQSLIEAGIVRCNRPEALQQECMAFGNQFSAGAAKNNQPRPVVRSQVTL
;
A
#
# COMPACT_ATOMS: atom_id res chain seq x y z
N MET A 1 53.02 16.94 -13.21
CA MET A 1 51.76 17.20 -12.48
C MET A 1 50.89 18.06 -13.37
N SER A 2 49.80 17.51 -13.92
CA SER A 2 48.82 18.27 -14.69
C SER A 2 47.44 17.88 -14.18
N ALA A 3 46.83 18.77 -13.40
CA ALA A 3 45.46 18.62 -12.95
C ALA A 3 44.55 19.29 -13.99
N SER A 4 43.71 18.49 -14.65
CA SER A 4 42.60 18.97 -15.47
C SER A 4 41.38 19.20 -14.55
N SER A 5 41.07 20.47 -14.30
CA SER A 5 39.89 20.92 -13.58
C SER A 5 38.64 20.74 -14.45
N GLY A 6 37.82 19.74 -14.13
CA GLY A 6 36.50 19.57 -14.71
C GLY A 6 35.53 20.63 -14.20
N THR A 7 35.05 21.49 -15.10
CA THR A 7 33.94 22.42 -14.83
C THR A 7 32.63 21.64 -14.80
N GLY A 8 32.22 21.21 -13.61
CA GLY A 8 30.87 20.68 -13.38
C GLY A 8 29.84 21.79 -13.51
N THR A 9 29.15 21.86 -14.64
CA THR A 9 27.98 22.72 -14.81
C THR A 9 26.88 22.24 -13.87
N VAL A 10 26.64 23.00 -12.79
CA VAL A 10 25.50 22.81 -11.89
C VAL A 10 24.23 23.13 -12.69
N GLN A 11 23.41 22.12 -12.96
CA GLN A 11 22.11 22.34 -13.58
C GLN A 11 21.24 23.21 -12.65
N PRO A 12 20.48 24.18 -13.20
CA PRO A 12 19.59 25.00 -12.39
C PRO A 12 18.53 24.13 -11.71
N PRO A 13 18.11 24.47 -10.48
CA PRO A 13 17.09 23.71 -9.77
C PRO A 13 15.77 23.73 -10.54
N MET A 14 15.16 22.55 -10.71
CA MET A 14 13.86 22.40 -11.37
C MET A 14 12.79 23.29 -10.72
N SER A 15 11.95 23.90 -11.55
CA SER A 15 10.77 24.63 -11.11
C SER A 15 9.75 23.69 -10.43
N GLY A 16 8.84 24.26 -9.63
CA GLY A 16 7.78 23.49 -8.98
C GLY A 16 6.86 22.74 -9.96
N LYS A 17 6.62 23.31 -11.16
CA LYS A 17 5.83 22.67 -12.22
C LYS A 17 6.56 21.45 -12.82
N GLU A 18 7.85 21.57 -13.09
CA GLU A 18 8.67 20.47 -13.59
C GLU A 18 8.76 19.34 -12.57
N ARG A 19 8.95 19.67 -11.29
CA ARG A 19 8.93 18.67 -10.20
C ARG A 19 7.59 17.93 -10.12
N ALA A 20 6.47 18.65 -10.20
CA ALA A 20 5.14 18.05 -10.16
C ALA A 20 4.90 17.10 -11.35
N LEU A 21 5.33 17.51 -12.55
CA LEU A 21 5.22 16.68 -13.75
C LEU A 21 6.10 15.42 -13.64
N ALA A 22 7.33 15.55 -13.16
CA ALA A 22 8.23 14.42 -12.94
C ALA A 22 7.67 13.42 -11.93
N ILE A 23 7.10 13.90 -10.81
CA ILE A 23 6.43 13.05 -9.81
C ILE A 23 5.25 12.31 -10.45
N ARG A 24 4.39 13.02 -11.19
CA ARG A 24 3.24 12.42 -11.86
C ARG A 24 3.66 11.30 -12.81
N LYS A 25 4.65 11.56 -13.67
CA LYS A 25 5.20 10.57 -14.60
C LYS A 25 5.74 9.36 -13.85
N SER A 26 6.53 9.57 -12.80
CA SER A 26 7.07 8.49 -11.96
C SER A 26 5.98 7.64 -11.31
N GLN A 27 4.88 8.24 -10.86
CA GLN A 27 3.73 7.54 -10.28
C GLN A 27 2.95 6.73 -11.32
N GLU A 28 2.74 7.28 -12.52
CA GLU A 28 2.09 6.59 -13.63
C GLU A 28 2.92 5.39 -14.11
N GLU A 29 4.24 5.56 -14.23
CA GLU A 29 5.15 4.47 -14.55
C GLU A 29 5.16 3.39 -13.44
N ALA A 30 5.17 3.78 -12.17
CA ALA A 30 5.08 2.83 -11.06
C ALA A 30 3.78 2.02 -11.07
N LEU A 31 2.66 2.66 -11.38
CA LEU A 31 1.37 1.99 -11.53
C LEU A 31 1.39 0.99 -12.69
N SER A 32 1.93 1.36 -13.84
CA SER A 32 1.99 0.50 -15.03
C SER A 32 2.82 -0.76 -14.86
N ARG A 33 3.71 -0.79 -13.86
CA ARG A 33 4.55 -1.95 -13.54
C ARG A 33 3.90 -2.92 -12.55
N LEU A 34 2.77 -2.57 -11.94
CA LEU A 34 2.08 -3.50 -11.06
C LEU A 34 1.52 -4.67 -11.88
N PRO A 35 1.73 -5.93 -11.46
CA PRO A 35 1.12 -7.06 -12.14
C PRO A 35 -0.41 -6.99 -12.01
N LEU A 36 -1.12 -7.26 -13.09
CA LEU A 36 -2.58 -7.33 -13.09
C LEU A 36 -3.08 -8.51 -12.23
N ASN A 37 -4.28 -8.31 -11.68
CA ASN A 37 -4.96 -9.25 -10.81
C ASN A 37 -4.13 -9.58 -9.56
N THR A 38 -3.47 -8.58 -8.98
CA THR A 38 -2.61 -8.76 -7.82
C THR A 38 -3.15 -8.02 -6.62
N LEU A 39 -3.16 -8.71 -5.48
CA LEU A 39 -3.55 -8.18 -4.20
C LEU A 39 -2.32 -7.73 -3.42
N PHE A 40 -2.40 -6.52 -2.88
CA PHE A 40 -1.38 -5.88 -2.06
C PHE A 40 -1.95 -5.50 -0.70
N ILE A 41 -1.12 -5.55 0.33
CA ILE A 41 -1.30 -4.76 1.56
C ILE A 41 -0.62 -3.41 1.33
N VAL A 42 -1.27 -2.33 1.74
CA VAL A 42 -0.78 -0.96 1.57
C VAL A 42 -0.64 -0.31 2.93
N LEU A 43 0.51 0.33 3.16
CA LEU A 43 0.83 1.01 4.41
C LEU A 43 0.99 2.50 4.19
N TRP A 44 0.41 3.30 5.08
CA TRP A 44 0.62 4.75 5.15
C TRP A 44 1.18 5.13 6.52
N ILE A 45 2.09 6.10 6.58
CA ILE A 45 2.51 6.68 7.85
C ILE A 45 1.35 7.44 8.50
N ARG A 46 1.25 7.38 9.84
CA ARG A 46 0.21 8.09 10.62
C ARG A 46 0.69 9.40 11.23
N SER A 47 1.99 9.65 11.22
CA SER A 47 2.62 10.81 11.83
C SER A 47 3.89 11.20 11.08
N ASP A 48 4.27 12.47 11.19
CA ASP A 48 5.55 13.02 10.77
C ASP A 48 6.13 13.79 11.96
N PRO A 49 7.21 13.31 12.62
CA PRO A 49 8.01 12.15 12.25
C PRO A 49 7.27 10.80 12.41
N PRO A 50 7.56 9.78 11.57
CA PRO A 50 6.94 8.47 11.68
C PRO A 50 7.29 7.75 12.99
N ARG A 51 6.30 7.06 13.57
CA ARG A 51 6.48 6.18 14.73
C ARG A 51 6.66 4.72 14.29
N PRO A 52 7.57 3.95 14.93
CA PRO A 52 7.74 2.54 14.61
C PRO A 52 6.44 1.73 14.77
N ASN A 53 6.15 0.86 13.80
CA ASN A 53 4.97 -0.02 13.77
C ASN A 53 3.61 0.71 13.76
N ASP A 54 3.57 2.04 13.60
CA ASP A 54 2.36 2.86 13.61
C ASP A 54 1.97 3.28 12.19
N PHE A 55 1.25 2.38 11.51
CA PHE A 55 0.80 2.59 10.14
C PHE A 55 -0.73 2.57 10.04
N HIS A 56 -1.26 3.26 9.04
CA HIS A 56 -2.58 2.98 8.53
C HIS A 56 -2.48 1.86 7.49
N TRP A 57 -3.44 0.96 7.48
CA TRP A 57 -3.41 -0.30 6.74
C TRP A 57 -4.63 -0.39 5.84
N GLY A 58 -4.45 -0.99 4.67
CA GLY A 58 -5.53 -1.31 3.74
C GLY A 58 -5.08 -2.35 2.73
N TYR A 59 -6.03 -2.85 1.94
CA TYR A 59 -5.76 -3.64 0.75
C TYR A 59 -5.83 -2.77 -0.49
N TYR A 60 -5.05 -3.16 -1.50
CA TYR A 60 -5.22 -2.68 -2.86
C TYR A 60 -5.23 -3.89 -3.80
N PHE A 61 -6.31 -4.04 -4.56
CA PHE A 61 -6.42 -5.05 -5.59
C PHE A 61 -6.27 -4.38 -6.96
N HIS A 62 -5.13 -4.61 -7.61
CA HIS A 62 -4.82 -4.07 -8.93
C HIS A 62 -5.40 -4.99 -10.01
N ASN A 63 -6.47 -4.58 -10.68
CA ASN A 63 -7.18 -5.41 -11.65
C ASN A 63 -7.36 -4.76 -13.04
N THR A 64 -6.91 -3.52 -13.22
CA THR A 64 -6.92 -2.83 -14.51
C THR A 64 -5.62 -2.06 -14.71
N VAL A 65 -5.21 -1.81 -15.96
CA VAL A 65 -3.98 -1.05 -16.21
C VAL A 65 -4.06 0.40 -15.72
N GLN A 66 -5.28 0.95 -15.56
CA GLN A 66 -5.51 2.29 -15.04
C GLN A 66 -5.58 2.33 -13.50
N GLY A 67 -5.66 1.18 -12.82
CA GLY A 67 -5.82 1.16 -11.37
C GLY A 67 -6.53 -0.09 -10.82
N GLY A 68 -7.20 0.09 -9.71
CA GLY A 68 -7.78 -1.03 -8.98
C GLY A 68 -8.74 -0.60 -7.89
N TRP A 69 -8.96 -1.48 -6.92
CA TRP A 69 -9.81 -1.22 -5.76
C TRP A 69 -8.99 -1.09 -4.50
N LYS A 70 -9.31 -0.08 -3.69
CA LYS A 70 -8.76 0.08 -2.35
C LYS A 70 -9.81 -0.32 -1.31
N TYR A 71 -9.38 -1.01 -0.26
CA TYR A 71 -10.22 -1.38 0.88
C TYR A 71 -9.53 -1.03 2.18
N HIS A 72 -10.18 -0.24 3.03
CA HIS A 72 -9.65 0.09 4.34
C HIS A 72 -10.76 0.55 5.28
N MET A 73 -10.42 0.65 6.57
CA MET A 73 -11.32 1.17 7.60
C MET A 73 -10.80 2.50 8.12
N LYS A 74 -11.68 3.48 8.25
CA LYS A 74 -11.38 4.78 8.87
C LYS A 74 -12.03 4.85 10.24
N ASN A 75 -11.31 5.42 11.20
CA ASN A 75 -11.88 5.76 12.51
C ASN A 75 -12.44 7.20 12.42
N MET A 76 -13.71 7.34 12.75
CA MET A 76 -14.39 8.62 12.94
C MET A 76 -14.90 8.70 14.39
N SER A 77 -15.30 9.89 14.84
CA SER A 77 -15.73 10.12 16.23
C SER A 77 -16.84 9.19 16.75
N GLY A 78 -17.59 8.50 15.86
CA GLY A 78 -18.62 7.52 16.21
C GLY A 78 -18.25 6.04 15.98
N GLY A 79 -17.00 5.74 15.63
CA GLY A 79 -16.53 4.37 15.39
C GLY A 79 -15.78 4.18 14.07
N TRP A 80 -15.55 2.92 13.71
CA TRP A 80 -14.91 2.53 12.46
C TRP A 80 -15.94 2.39 11.33
N ILE A 81 -15.59 2.92 10.16
CA ILE A 81 -16.41 2.82 8.95
C ILE A 81 -15.59 2.30 7.76
N PRO A 82 -16.21 1.57 6.82
CA PRO A 82 -15.58 1.20 5.57
C PRO A 82 -15.39 2.40 4.65
N ASP A 83 -14.26 2.44 3.94
CA ASP A 83 -13.99 3.39 2.86
C ASP A 83 -13.35 2.68 1.66
N HIS A 84 -14.18 1.85 1.03
CA HIS A 84 -13.80 1.04 -0.11
C HIS A 84 -14.12 1.78 -1.42
N GLY A 85 -13.27 1.64 -2.43
CA GLY A 85 -13.56 2.25 -3.72
C GLY A 85 -12.53 1.99 -4.80
N ALA A 86 -12.97 2.17 -6.05
CA ALA A 86 -12.08 2.19 -7.19
C ALA A 86 -11.10 3.38 -7.10
N THR A 87 -9.86 3.17 -7.54
CA THR A 87 -8.84 4.21 -7.56
C THR A 87 -7.79 3.96 -8.64
N SER A 88 -7.44 5.03 -9.36
CA SER A 88 -6.25 5.11 -10.23
C SER A 88 -5.05 5.77 -9.54
N GLY A 89 -5.18 6.05 -8.24
CA GLY A 89 -4.31 6.96 -7.51
C GLY A 89 -3.57 6.34 -6.33
N VAL A 90 -3.34 5.02 -6.31
CA VAL A 90 -2.69 4.37 -5.16
C VAL A 90 -1.35 5.04 -4.82
N PHE A 91 -0.51 5.34 -5.83
CA PHE A 91 0.77 6.02 -5.66
C PHE A 91 0.69 7.54 -5.41
N LYS A 92 -0.50 8.15 -5.56
CA LYS A 92 -0.69 9.60 -5.41
C LYS A 92 -0.86 10.03 -3.95
N SER A 93 -1.00 9.07 -3.02
CA SER A 93 -1.18 9.39 -1.61
C SER A 93 0.13 9.90 -0.98
N ASN A 94 0.09 11.10 -0.40
CA ASN A 94 1.24 11.76 0.22
C ASN A 94 1.88 10.90 1.32
N PHE A 95 1.09 10.19 2.12
CA PHE A 95 1.59 9.38 3.23
C PHE A 95 1.84 7.92 2.87
N LEU A 96 1.72 7.54 1.59
CA LEU A 96 1.98 6.17 1.17
C LEU A 96 3.42 5.79 1.51
N CYS A 97 3.58 4.69 2.23
CA CYS A 97 4.86 4.16 2.64
C CYS A 97 5.32 3.08 1.68
N THR A 98 4.51 2.03 1.47
CA THR A 98 4.85 0.90 0.60
C THR A 98 3.60 0.14 0.18
N LEU A 99 3.69 -0.58 -0.94
CA LEU A 99 2.80 -1.68 -1.31
C LEU A 99 3.53 -2.99 -1.07
N VAL A 100 2.87 -3.97 -0.46
CA VAL A 100 3.38 -5.32 -0.20
C VAL A 100 2.52 -6.31 -0.98
N GLU A 101 3.08 -6.89 -2.05
CA GLU A 101 2.43 -7.93 -2.85
C GLU A 101 2.26 -9.20 -2.02
N ILE A 102 1.02 -9.70 -1.94
CA ILE A 102 0.69 -10.89 -1.13
C ILE A 102 0.01 -12.02 -1.92
N ALA A 103 -0.59 -11.75 -3.08
CA ALA A 103 -1.21 -12.79 -3.90
C ALA A 103 -1.44 -12.35 -5.35
N SER A 104 -1.33 -13.30 -6.28
CA SER A 104 -1.99 -13.21 -7.59
C SER A 104 -3.36 -13.87 -7.50
N VAL A 105 -4.40 -13.15 -7.87
CA VAL A 105 -5.81 -13.53 -7.69
C VAL A 105 -6.35 -14.06 -9.03
N PRO A 106 -6.75 -15.34 -9.10
CA PRO A 106 -7.39 -15.88 -10.30
C PRO A 106 -8.66 -15.09 -10.65
N VAL A 107 -8.93 -14.88 -11.95
CA VAL A 107 -10.11 -14.15 -12.42
C VAL A 107 -11.40 -14.71 -11.83
N ALA A 108 -11.52 -16.04 -11.75
CA ALA A 108 -12.67 -16.73 -11.17
C ALA A 108 -12.91 -16.44 -9.67
N LYS A 109 -11.91 -15.92 -8.94
CA LYS A 109 -12.01 -15.58 -7.50
C LYS A 109 -12.16 -14.09 -7.23
N GLN A 110 -12.19 -13.23 -8.26
CA GLN A 110 -12.26 -11.77 -8.04
C GLN A 110 -13.56 -11.33 -7.38
N GLU A 111 -14.69 -11.90 -7.79
CA GLU A 111 -15.98 -11.60 -7.14
C GLU A 111 -15.98 -12.07 -5.68
N GLN A 112 -15.45 -13.26 -5.41
CA GLN A 112 -15.30 -13.76 -4.04
C GLN A 112 -14.38 -12.87 -3.19
N LEU A 113 -13.29 -12.34 -3.76
CA LEU A 113 -12.43 -11.35 -3.11
C LEU A 113 -13.25 -10.11 -2.73
N HIS A 114 -14.04 -9.56 -3.67
CA HIS A 114 -14.87 -8.38 -3.43
C HIS A 114 -15.89 -8.59 -2.29
N GLN A 115 -16.47 -9.79 -2.21
CA GLN A 115 -17.40 -10.17 -1.14
C GLN A 115 -16.69 -10.28 0.21
N ILE A 116 -15.54 -10.97 0.26
CA ILE A 116 -14.75 -11.13 1.48
C ILE A 116 -14.30 -9.77 2.02
N MET A 117 -13.81 -8.88 1.16
CA MET A 117 -13.37 -7.53 1.55
C MET A 117 -14.48 -6.71 2.23
N ARG A 118 -15.75 -7.00 1.96
CA ARG A 118 -16.93 -6.30 2.50
C ARG A 118 -17.70 -7.11 3.55
N SER A 119 -17.23 -8.31 3.87
CA SER A 119 -17.95 -9.28 4.72
C SER A 119 -18.17 -8.79 6.16
N ARG A 120 -17.40 -7.79 6.61
CA ARG A 120 -17.47 -7.20 7.95
C ARG A 120 -17.97 -5.76 7.95
N ASP A 121 -18.45 -5.23 6.82
CA ASP A 121 -18.86 -3.82 6.72
C ASP A 121 -20.03 -3.50 7.67
N GLY A 122 -20.96 -4.44 7.85
CA GLY A 122 -22.14 -4.27 8.70
C GLY A 122 -21.88 -4.40 10.21
N ASP A 123 -20.78 -5.03 10.62
CA ASP A 123 -20.48 -5.33 12.03
C ASP A 123 -19.03 -5.06 12.43
N VAL A 124 -18.34 -4.19 11.68
CA VAL A 124 -16.93 -3.84 11.93
C VAL A 124 -16.68 -3.35 13.34
N ASN A 125 -17.63 -2.60 13.92
CA ASN A 125 -17.52 -2.06 15.29
C ASN A 125 -17.72 -3.11 16.38
N SER A 126 -18.24 -4.30 16.04
CA SER A 126 -18.35 -5.43 16.96
C SER A 126 -17.07 -6.26 17.03
N ILE A 127 -16.08 -6.00 16.18
CA ILE A 127 -14.78 -6.68 16.21
C ILE A 127 -14.00 -6.24 17.46
N PRO A 128 -13.61 -7.16 18.36
CA PRO A 128 -12.86 -6.81 19.56
C PRO A 128 -11.54 -6.10 19.24
N GLY A 129 -11.29 -4.96 19.91
CA GLY A 129 -10.05 -4.19 19.72
C GLY A 129 -9.88 -3.63 18.31
N ILE A 130 -10.99 -3.38 17.59
CA ILE A 130 -10.99 -2.96 16.20
C ILE A 130 -10.01 -1.81 15.91
N SER A 131 -9.20 -2.05 14.88
CA SER A 131 -8.36 -1.08 14.20
C SER A 131 -8.27 -1.42 12.72
N CYS A 132 -7.77 -0.52 11.87
CA CYS A 132 -7.55 -0.85 10.45
C CYS A 132 -6.66 -2.09 10.26
N ARG A 133 -5.67 -2.29 11.14
CA ARG A 133 -4.81 -3.48 11.14
C ARG A 133 -5.58 -4.71 11.58
N VAL A 134 -6.32 -4.63 12.69
CA VAL A 134 -7.12 -5.77 13.19
C VAL A 134 -8.17 -6.19 12.16
N TRP A 135 -8.89 -5.24 11.56
CA TRP A 135 -9.80 -5.51 10.44
C TRP A 135 -9.08 -6.20 9.28
N LEU A 136 -7.91 -5.68 8.89
CA LEU A 136 -7.12 -6.26 7.80
C LEU A 136 -6.78 -7.73 8.07
N MET A 137 -6.37 -8.05 9.30
CA MET A 137 -6.05 -9.43 9.70
C MET A 137 -7.28 -10.34 9.75
N VAL A 138 -8.45 -9.82 10.17
CA VAL A 138 -9.72 -10.57 10.11
C VAL A 138 -10.06 -10.93 8.65
N ILE A 139 -9.96 -9.95 7.74
CA ILE A 139 -10.20 -10.19 6.31
C ILE A 139 -9.15 -11.13 5.71
N LEU A 140 -7.89 -11.01 6.12
CA LEU A 140 -6.81 -11.89 5.66
C LEU A 140 -7.14 -13.37 5.93
N GLN A 141 -7.64 -13.66 7.13
CA GLN A 141 -8.02 -15.01 7.52
C GLN A 141 -9.07 -15.60 6.57
N SER A 142 -10.11 -14.85 6.24
CA SER A 142 -11.13 -15.26 5.26
C SER A 142 -10.55 -15.43 3.84
N LEU A 143 -9.58 -14.60 3.44
CA LEU A 143 -8.90 -14.76 2.15
C LEU A 143 -8.03 -16.02 2.10
N ILE A 144 -7.42 -16.41 3.21
CA ILE A 144 -6.65 -17.66 3.34
C ILE A 144 -7.59 -18.86 3.25
N GLU A 145 -8.70 -18.84 3.99
CA GLU A 145 -9.73 -19.90 3.98
C GLU A 145 -10.34 -20.08 2.59
N ALA A 146 -10.56 -18.98 1.86
CA ALA A 146 -11.01 -19.01 0.48
C ALA A 146 -9.92 -19.47 -0.52
N GLY A 147 -8.68 -19.69 -0.06
CA GLY A 147 -7.53 -20.04 -0.90
C GLY A 147 -7.18 -18.96 -1.92
N ILE A 148 -7.43 -17.69 -1.60
CA ILE A 148 -7.03 -16.52 -2.40
C ILE A 148 -5.60 -16.11 -2.03
N VAL A 149 -5.29 -16.12 -0.73
CA VAL A 149 -3.94 -15.85 -0.21
C VAL A 149 -3.37 -17.15 0.35
N ARG A 150 -2.17 -17.53 -0.08
CA ARG A 150 -1.45 -18.67 0.50
C ARG A 150 -0.60 -18.17 1.65
N CYS A 151 -1.08 -18.27 2.88
CA CYS A 151 -0.30 -17.87 4.05
C CYS A 151 -0.61 -18.81 5.21
N ASN A 152 0.42 -19.44 5.77
CA ASN A 152 0.28 -20.35 6.91
C ASN A 152 0.64 -19.68 8.25
N ARG A 153 1.16 -18.45 8.22
CA ARG A 153 1.58 -17.68 9.40
C ARG A 153 1.16 -16.22 9.26
N PRO A 154 -0.14 -15.90 9.44
CA PRO A 154 -0.64 -14.53 9.34
C PRO A 154 0.11 -13.53 10.23
N GLU A 155 0.56 -13.96 11.41
CA GLU A 155 1.34 -13.15 12.34
C GLU A 155 2.71 -12.76 11.76
N ALA A 156 3.34 -13.68 11.03
CA ALA A 156 4.61 -13.42 10.35
C ALA A 156 4.42 -12.41 9.20
N LEU A 157 3.30 -12.49 8.46
CA LEU A 157 2.99 -11.49 7.43
C LEU A 157 2.77 -10.11 8.04
N GLN A 158 2.06 -10.03 9.17
CA GLN A 158 1.87 -8.77 9.88
C GLN A 158 3.21 -8.17 10.32
N GLN A 159 4.11 -8.98 10.88
CA GLN A 159 5.46 -8.54 11.29
C GLN A 159 6.30 -8.09 10.09
N GLU A 160 6.26 -8.83 8.99
CA GLU A 160 6.97 -8.49 7.76
C GLU A 160 6.48 -7.15 7.19
N CYS A 161 5.15 -6.94 7.13
CA CYS A 161 4.57 -5.67 6.71
C CYS A 161 5.04 -4.51 7.60
N MET A 162 5.07 -4.69 8.93
CA MET A 162 5.59 -3.68 9.85
C MET A 162 7.09 -3.39 9.61
N ALA A 163 7.89 -4.42 9.36
CA ALA A 163 9.32 -4.27 9.06
C ALA A 163 9.54 -3.45 7.78
N PHE A 164 8.81 -3.74 6.70
CA PHE A 164 8.83 -2.92 5.49
C PHE A 164 8.36 -1.49 5.75
N GLY A 165 7.26 -1.34 6.49
CA GLY A 165 6.74 -0.02 6.89
C GLY A 165 7.81 0.81 7.60
N ASN A 166 8.51 0.23 8.59
CA ASN A 166 9.57 0.91 9.31
C ASN A 166 10.73 1.29 8.38
N GLN A 167 11.16 0.36 7.53
CA GLN A 167 12.24 0.56 6.56
C GLN A 167 11.97 1.74 5.63
N PHE A 168 10.73 1.90 5.14
CA PHE A 168 10.39 2.91 4.13
C PHE A 168 9.76 4.19 4.70
N SER A 169 9.42 4.22 6.00
CA SER A 169 8.72 5.33 6.66
C SER A 169 9.40 6.68 6.53
N ALA A 170 10.74 6.73 6.65
CA ALA A 170 11.49 7.98 6.50
C ALA A 170 11.41 8.55 5.07
N GLY A 171 11.39 7.68 4.06
CA GLY A 171 11.15 8.08 2.67
C GLY A 171 9.71 8.53 2.45
N ALA A 172 8.76 7.91 3.14
CA ALA A 172 7.35 8.32 3.18
C ALA A 172 7.21 9.78 3.66
N ALA A 173 7.76 10.11 4.83
CA ALA A 173 7.72 11.46 5.42
C ALA A 173 8.36 12.52 4.50
N LYS A 174 9.48 12.20 3.84
CA LYS A 174 10.15 13.11 2.90
C LYS A 174 9.48 13.21 1.53
N ASN A 175 8.38 12.49 1.31
CA ASN A 175 7.69 12.39 0.02
C ASN A 175 8.60 11.94 -1.15
N ASN A 176 9.50 10.99 -0.90
CA ASN A 176 10.33 10.38 -1.95
C ASN A 176 9.46 9.54 -2.91
N GLN A 177 9.56 9.78 -4.21
CA GLN A 177 8.78 9.12 -5.26
C GLN A 177 9.71 8.37 -6.23
N PRO A 178 9.29 7.23 -6.80
CA PRO A 178 8.04 6.52 -6.52
C PRO A 178 8.10 5.79 -5.17
N ARG A 179 6.93 5.43 -4.62
CA ARG A 179 6.86 4.62 -3.40
C ARG A 179 7.27 3.16 -3.71
N PRO A 180 7.98 2.49 -2.78
CA PRO A 180 8.42 1.12 -2.98
C PRO A 180 7.25 0.15 -3.11
N VAL A 181 7.47 -0.89 -3.92
CA VAL A 181 6.63 -2.07 -4.03
C VAL A 181 7.54 -3.25 -3.69
N VAL A 182 7.13 -4.05 -2.72
CA VAL A 182 7.88 -5.22 -2.26
C VAL A 182 7.00 -6.46 -2.32
N ARG A 183 7.61 -7.64 -2.38
CA ARG A 183 6.90 -8.92 -2.35
C ARG A 183 7.10 -9.60 -1.01
N SER A 184 5.99 -10.05 -0.41
CA SER A 184 6.04 -10.84 0.82
C SER A 184 6.77 -12.16 0.59
N GLN A 185 7.60 -12.55 1.56
CA GLN A 185 8.32 -13.82 1.56
C GLN A 185 7.53 -14.93 2.28
N VAL A 186 6.41 -14.58 2.93
CA VAL A 186 5.62 -15.52 3.74
C VAL A 186 4.25 -15.83 3.15
N THR A 187 3.97 -15.36 1.93
CA THR A 187 2.71 -15.59 1.21
C THR A 187 2.85 -16.30 -0.16
N LEU A 188 3.95 -17.03 -0.36
CA LEU A 188 4.29 -17.72 -1.61
C LEU A 188 3.70 -19.14 -1.67
#